data_AF-A0A563VKX3-F1
#
_entry.id   AF-A0A563VKX3-F1
#
_cell.length_a   1.000
_cell.length_b   1.000
_cell.length_c   1.000
_cell.angle_alpha   90.00
_cell.angle_beta   90.00
_cell.angle_gamma   90.00
#
_symmetry.space_group_name_H-M   'P 1'
#
loop_
_entity.id
_entity.type
_entity.pdbx_description
1 polymer ?
#
loop_
_entity_poly.entity_id
_entity_poly.type
_entity_poly.pdbx_seq_one_letter_code
_entity_poly.pdbx_strand_id
1 'polypeptide(L)'
;MAITSSKLNYNQHPILDDKDEDFKALIAEFALELENLSLEQKNKLGLFKAIELTNAVVQTLEKEQAPEALGESKALSLFNIVRSAIRSRYLNLPDATIISLKDNKLKQLIDRACIMFHAGKKDLKQKEKSVAFSMAQNIVLSTEIQQGLEKFCNYYPELHTPKIIKLVQDRYLKPFT
;
A
#
# COMPACT_ATOMS: atom_id res chain seq x y z
N MET A 1 -19.79 13.92 23.29
CA MET A 1 -19.33 14.72 22.14
C MET A 1 -19.15 13.77 20.97
N ALA A 2 -19.98 13.92 19.93
CA ALA A 2 -19.82 13.15 18.70
C ALA A 2 -18.59 13.68 17.96
N ILE A 3 -17.59 12.82 17.75
CA ILE A 3 -16.48 13.12 16.85
C ILE A 3 -17.12 13.10 15.46
N THR A 4 -17.34 14.28 14.89
CA THR A 4 -17.63 14.42 13.48
C THR A 4 -16.42 13.87 12.73
N SER A 5 -16.56 12.63 12.24
CA SER A 5 -15.68 12.07 11.21
C SER A 5 -15.59 13.14 10.14
N SER A 6 -14.41 13.72 9.95
CA SER A 6 -14.11 14.50 8.77
C SER A 6 -14.26 13.52 7.61
N LYS A 7 -15.47 13.44 7.04
CA LYS A 7 -15.71 12.70 5.80
C LYS A 7 -14.82 13.40 4.78
N LEU A 8 -13.61 12.87 4.58
CA LEU A 8 -12.84 13.14 3.39
C LEU A 8 -13.83 12.93 2.25
N ASN A 9 -14.10 13.99 1.49
CA ASN A 9 -14.93 13.88 0.32
C ASN A 9 -14.07 13.18 -0.73
N TYR A 10 -14.07 11.84 -0.67
CA TYR A 10 -13.25 10.98 -1.51
C TYR A 10 -13.49 11.24 -3.01
N ASN A 11 -14.60 11.87 -3.38
CA ASN A 11 -14.93 12.22 -4.76
C ASN A 11 -14.28 13.52 -5.25
N GLN A 12 -13.62 14.29 -4.37
CA GLN A 12 -13.01 15.59 -4.69
C GLN A 12 -11.49 15.59 -4.62
N HIS A 13 -10.86 14.41 -4.56
CA HIS A 13 -9.41 14.33 -4.57
C HIS A 13 -8.86 14.64 -5.97
N PRO A 14 -7.91 15.57 -6.18
CA PRO A 14 -7.44 15.97 -7.51
C PRO A 14 -6.98 14.84 -8.43
N ILE A 15 -6.39 13.78 -7.86
CA ILE A 15 -6.02 12.55 -8.59
C ILE A 15 -7.21 11.79 -9.22
N LEU A 16 -8.45 12.15 -8.85
CA LEU A 16 -9.67 11.54 -9.32
C LEU A 16 -10.43 12.42 -10.31
N ASP A 17 -9.96 13.63 -10.62
CA ASP A 17 -10.66 14.56 -11.51
C ASP A 17 -10.93 13.93 -12.90
N ASP A 18 -9.99 13.11 -13.39
CA ASP A 18 -10.09 12.40 -14.67
C ASP A 18 -10.73 10.99 -14.56
N LYS A 19 -11.25 10.61 -13.39
CA LYS A 19 -11.89 9.30 -13.17
C LYS A 19 -13.40 9.39 -13.32
N ASP A 20 -13.99 8.33 -13.86
CA ASP A 20 -15.45 8.20 -13.91
C ASP A 20 -16.06 8.04 -12.51
N GLU A 21 -17.37 8.33 -12.42
CA GLU A 21 -18.09 8.32 -11.15
C GLU A 21 -18.20 6.92 -10.54
N ASP A 22 -18.23 5.86 -11.37
CA ASP A 22 -18.27 4.47 -10.88
C ASP A 22 -16.96 4.11 -10.17
N PHE A 23 -15.83 4.54 -10.71
CA PHE A 23 -14.51 4.35 -10.11
C PHE A 23 -14.35 5.14 -8.81
N LYS A 24 -14.84 6.39 -8.76
CA LYS A 24 -14.88 7.19 -7.53
C LYS A 24 -15.75 6.54 -6.46
N ALA A 25 -16.91 6.00 -6.85
CA ALA A 25 -17.79 5.28 -5.94
C ALA A 25 -17.11 4.03 -5.33
N LEU A 26 -16.33 3.27 -6.12
CA LEU A 26 -15.53 2.16 -5.61
C LEU A 26 -14.51 2.61 -4.56
N ILE A 27 -13.81 3.73 -4.81
CA ILE A 27 -12.86 4.28 -3.84
C ILE A 27 -13.57 4.66 -2.54
N ALA A 28 -14.71 5.35 -2.62
CA ALA A 28 -15.47 5.74 -1.45
C ALA A 28 -15.97 4.53 -0.64
N GLU A 29 -16.44 3.47 -1.31
CA GLU A 29 -16.85 2.22 -0.65
C GLU A 29 -15.68 1.60 0.13
N PHE A 30 -14.52 1.45 -0.52
CA PHE A 30 -13.34 0.89 0.12
C PHE A 30 -12.78 1.77 1.22
N ALA A 31 -12.86 3.09 1.06
CA ALA A 31 -12.38 4.04 2.04
C ALA A 31 -13.15 3.92 3.36
N LEU A 32 -14.48 3.78 3.30
CA LEU A 32 -15.32 3.56 4.49
C LEU A 32 -14.93 2.28 5.24
N GLU A 33 -14.62 1.20 4.52
CA GLU A 33 -14.15 -0.05 5.14
C GLU A 33 -12.82 0.16 5.89
N LEU A 34 -11.89 0.90 5.29
CA LEU A 34 -10.56 1.20 5.83
C LEU A 34 -10.61 2.19 7.01
N GLU A 35 -11.51 3.17 6.97
CA GLU A 35 -11.73 4.14 8.05
C GLU A 35 -12.12 3.45 9.36
N ASN A 36 -12.91 2.37 9.26
CA ASN A 36 -13.44 1.55 10.36
C ASN A 36 -12.40 0.60 11.01
N LEU A 37 -11.14 0.63 10.54
CA LEU A 37 -10.05 -0.06 11.20
C LEU A 37 -9.63 0.67 12.48
N SER A 38 -9.21 -0.09 13.49
CA SER A 38 -8.55 0.49 14.67
C SER A 38 -7.21 1.12 14.28
N LEU A 39 -6.71 2.06 15.09
CA LEU A 39 -5.39 2.66 14.85
C LEU A 39 -4.28 1.60 14.76
N GLU A 40 -4.33 0.57 15.60
CA GLU A 40 -3.37 -0.53 15.54
C GLU A 40 -3.46 -1.30 14.21
N GLN A 41 -4.68 -1.57 13.73
CA GLN A 41 -4.90 -2.21 12.43
C GLN A 41 -4.40 -1.34 11.28
N LYS A 42 -4.66 -0.02 11.33
CA LYS A 42 -4.16 0.95 10.35
C LYS A 42 -2.64 1.00 10.33
N ASN A 43 -1.98 1.04 11.49
CA ASN A 43 -0.52 1.03 11.59
C ASN A 43 0.09 -0.25 10.99
N LYS A 44 -0.50 -1.41 11.27
CA LYS A 44 -0.03 -2.69 10.70
C LYS A 44 -0.24 -2.76 9.19
N LEU A 45 -1.40 -2.34 8.71
CA LEU A 45 -1.73 -2.34 7.30
C LEU A 45 -0.92 -1.29 6.53
N GLY A 46 -0.71 -0.11 7.10
CA GLY A 46 0.13 0.96 6.57
C GLY A 46 1.59 0.51 6.42
N LEU A 47 2.15 -0.16 7.43
CA LEU A 47 3.49 -0.77 7.31
C LEU A 47 3.54 -1.83 6.20
N PHE A 48 2.58 -2.76 6.16
CA PHE A 48 2.51 -3.76 5.08
C PHE A 48 2.45 -3.08 3.70
N LYS A 49 1.61 -2.06 3.56
CA LYS A 49 1.44 -1.32 2.31
C LYS A 49 2.70 -0.54 1.93
N ALA A 50 3.41 0.07 2.88
CA ALA A 50 4.68 0.74 2.63
C ALA A 50 5.72 -0.22 2.01
N ILE A 51 5.79 -1.45 2.53
CA ILE A 51 6.68 -2.49 2.01
C ILE A 51 6.25 -2.91 0.60
N GLU A 52 4.94 -3.09 0.37
CA GLU A 52 4.37 -3.42 -0.94
C GLU A 52 4.69 -2.34 -2.00
N LEU A 53 4.49 -1.06 -1.66
CA LEU A 53 4.77 0.08 -2.53
C LEU A 53 6.26 0.22 -2.82
N THR A 54 7.10 0.04 -1.79
CA THR A 54 8.57 0.04 -1.97
C THR A 54 9.01 -1.06 -2.92
N ASN A 55 8.47 -2.28 -2.74
CA ASN A 55 8.71 -3.39 -3.66
C ASN A 55 8.23 -3.06 -5.09
N ALA A 56 7.08 -2.41 -5.26
CA ALA A 56 6.56 -2.01 -6.57
C ALA A 56 7.49 -0.99 -7.26
N VAL A 57 7.98 0.02 -6.53
CA VAL A 57 8.95 0.99 -7.05
C VAL A 57 10.22 0.29 -7.48
N VAL A 58 10.82 -0.54 -6.62
CA VAL A 58 12.08 -1.23 -6.93
C VAL A 58 11.92 -2.13 -8.16
N GLN A 59 10.87 -2.95 -8.22
CA GLN A 59 10.62 -3.79 -9.40
C GLN A 59 10.42 -2.99 -10.69
N THR A 60 9.81 -1.81 -10.61
CA THR A 60 9.63 -0.91 -11.75
C THR A 60 10.98 -0.37 -12.22
N LEU A 61 11.82 0.11 -11.30
CA LEU A 61 13.17 0.60 -11.61
C LEU A 61 14.05 -0.49 -12.25
N GLU A 62 14.00 -1.72 -11.72
CA GLU A 62 14.73 -2.84 -12.33
C GLU A 62 14.24 -3.13 -13.75
N LYS A 63 12.93 -3.20 -13.96
CA LYS A 63 12.34 -3.49 -15.27
C LYS A 63 12.68 -2.41 -16.30
N GLU A 64 12.72 -1.15 -15.86
CA GLU A 64 13.07 0.00 -16.69
C GLU A 64 14.58 0.16 -16.89
N GLN A 65 15.41 -0.64 -16.20
CA GLN A 65 16.87 -0.49 -16.13
C GLN A 65 17.27 0.94 -15.75
N ALA A 66 16.50 1.52 -14.82
CA ALA A 66 16.73 2.88 -14.36
C ALA A 66 18.08 2.98 -13.64
N PRO A 67 18.76 4.14 -13.70
CA PRO A 67 20.01 4.36 -12.96
C PRO A 67 19.90 4.10 -11.45
N GLU A 68 18.70 4.21 -10.90
CA GLU A 68 18.35 3.97 -9.50
C GLU A 68 18.04 2.50 -9.15
N ALA A 69 18.11 1.59 -10.11
CA ALA A 69 17.95 0.16 -9.87
C ALA A 69 18.91 -0.32 -8.75
N LEU A 70 18.39 -1.10 -7.81
CA LEU A 70 19.14 -1.68 -6.70
C LEU A 70 19.74 -3.06 -7.06
N GLY A 71 19.37 -3.59 -8.23
CA GLY A 71 19.74 -4.91 -8.71
C GLY A 71 18.69 -5.97 -8.38
N GLU A 72 18.60 -6.96 -9.27
CA GLU A 72 17.61 -8.04 -9.21
C GLU A 72 17.57 -8.78 -7.86
N SER A 73 18.73 -8.99 -7.23
CA SER A 73 18.80 -9.67 -5.93
C SER A 73 18.03 -8.91 -4.84
N LYS A 74 18.08 -7.58 -4.83
CA LYS A 74 17.38 -6.75 -3.85
C LYS A 74 15.89 -6.68 -4.16
N ALA A 75 15.52 -6.53 -5.43
CA ALA A 75 14.14 -6.62 -5.87
C ALA A 75 13.49 -7.96 -5.48
N LEU A 76 14.20 -9.07 -5.68
CA LEU A 76 13.73 -10.40 -5.29
C LEU A 76 13.59 -10.54 -3.78
N SER A 77 14.52 -9.99 -2.99
CA SER A 77 14.42 -9.99 -1.52
C SER A 77 13.17 -9.25 -1.04
N LEU A 78 12.90 -8.04 -1.56
CA LEU A 78 11.69 -7.28 -1.23
C LEU A 78 10.42 -8.02 -1.62
N PHE A 79 10.41 -8.62 -2.82
CA PHE A 79 9.30 -9.43 -3.29
C PHE A 79 9.03 -10.62 -2.35
N ASN A 80 10.09 -11.30 -1.89
CA ASN A 80 9.98 -12.41 -0.97
C ASN A 80 9.42 -11.99 0.41
N ILE A 81 9.77 -10.81 0.91
CA ILE A 81 9.20 -10.25 2.15
C ILE A 81 7.69 -10.08 1.99
N VAL A 82 7.23 -9.41 0.94
CA VAL A 82 5.79 -9.19 0.67
C VAL A 82 5.07 -10.52 0.53
N ARG A 83 5.60 -11.44 -0.29
CA ARG A 83 5.02 -12.75 -0.54
C ARG A 83 4.95 -13.60 0.74
N SER A 84 5.97 -13.55 1.58
CA SER A 84 5.99 -14.25 2.87
C SER A 84 4.97 -13.67 3.84
N ALA A 85 4.83 -12.35 3.89
CA ALA A 85 3.85 -11.70 4.75
C ALA A 85 2.41 -12.03 4.37
N ILE A 86 2.11 -12.07 3.07
CA ILE A 86 0.83 -12.54 2.56
C ILE A 86 0.59 -13.99 3.00
N ARG A 87 1.55 -14.90 2.76
CA ARG A 87 1.33 -16.33 3.06
C ARG A 87 1.26 -16.66 4.55
N SER A 88 2.18 -16.11 5.35
CA SER A 88 2.33 -16.45 6.76
C SER A 88 1.48 -15.59 7.68
N ARG A 89 1.00 -14.43 7.19
CA ARG A 89 0.36 -13.36 7.99
C ARG A 89 1.27 -12.80 9.07
N TYR A 90 2.58 -12.81 8.81
CA TYR A 90 3.58 -12.21 9.65
C TYR A 90 4.53 -11.35 8.83
N LEU A 91 4.76 -10.13 9.30
CA LEU A 91 5.88 -9.33 8.85
C LEU A 91 7.07 -9.63 9.77
N ASN A 92 8.07 -10.31 9.24
CA ASN A 92 9.32 -10.57 9.93
C ASN A 92 10.31 -9.46 9.56
N LEU A 93 10.70 -8.66 10.54
CA LEU A 93 11.64 -7.55 10.37
C LEU A 93 13.07 -8.00 10.76
N PRO A 94 14.12 -7.34 10.24
CA PRO A 94 15.51 -7.74 10.46
C PRO A 94 15.98 -7.79 11.92
N ASP A 95 15.36 -7.02 12.81
CA ASP A 95 15.66 -6.97 14.25
C ASP A 95 14.98 -8.09 15.06
N ALA A 96 14.51 -9.15 14.39
CA ALA A 96 13.66 -10.21 14.92
C ALA A 96 12.28 -9.72 15.42
N THR A 97 11.87 -8.48 15.12
CA THR A 97 10.50 -8.04 15.37
C THR A 97 9.54 -8.77 14.45
N ILE A 98 8.51 -9.38 15.04
CA ILE A 98 7.45 -10.08 14.30
C ILE A 98 6.14 -9.33 14.50
N ILE A 99 5.58 -8.81 13.40
CA ILE A 99 4.28 -8.15 13.42
C ILE A 99 3.22 -9.10 12.87
N SER A 100 2.24 -9.42 13.71
CA SER A 100 1.11 -10.28 13.35
C SER A 100 0.08 -9.51 12.52
N LEU A 101 -0.22 -10.06 11.33
CA LEU A 101 -1.33 -9.66 10.45
C LEU A 101 -2.50 -10.65 10.54
N LYS A 102 -2.59 -11.42 11.64
CA LYS A 102 -3.60 -12.49 11.81
C LYS A 102 -4.99 -12.00 12.19
N ASP A 103 -5.14 -10.72 12.50
CA ASP A 103 -6.44 -10.10 12.72
C ASP A 103 -7.39 -10.41 11.54
N ASN A 104 -8.64 -10.73 11.84
CA ASN A 104 -9.58 -11.19 10.81
C ASN A 104 -9.88 -10.12 9.76
N LYS A 105 -10.01 -8.85 10.15
CA LYS A 105 -10.23 -7.75 9.20
C LYS A 105 -9.00 -7.56 8.31
N LEU A 106 -7.80 -7.58 8.90
CA LEU A 106 -6.55 -7.45 8.13
C LEU A 106 -6.38 -8.59 7.12
N LYS A 107 -6.63 -9.84 7.54
CA LYS A 107 -6.59 -11.00 6.64
C LYS A 107 -7.54 -10.82 5.46
N GLN A 108 -8.79 -10.44 5.73
CA GLN A 108 -9.81 -10.25 4.70
C GLN A 108 -9.38 -9.17 3.69
N LEU A 109 -8.87 -8.03 4.15
CA LEU A 109 -8.39 -6.95 3.29
C LEU A 109 -7.20 -7.38 2.42
N ILE A 110 -6.22 -8.08 3.01
CA ILE A 110 -5.04 -8.57 2.27
C ILE A 110 -5.44 -9.63 1.25
N ASP A 111 -6.35 -10.55 1.61
CA ASP A 111 -6.84 -11.58 0.70
C ASP A 111 -7.67 -10.99 -0.44
N ARG A 112 -8.53 -10.02 -0.13
CA ARG A 112 -9.30 -9.27 -1.13
C ARG A 112 -8.37 -8.59 -2.13
N ALA A 113 -7.33 -7.89 -1.68
CA ALA A 113 -6.32 -7.28 -2.55
C ALA A 113 -5.67 -8.33 -3.46
N CYS A 114 -5.22 -9.45 -2.91
CA CYS A 114 -4.57 -10.52 -3.67
C CYS A 114 -5.50 -11.11 -4.73
N ILE A 115 -6.75 -11.42 -4.36
CA ILE A 115 -7.75 -11.99 -5.26
C ILE A 115 -8.04 -11.02 -6.42
N MET A 116 -8.30 -9.74 -6.11
CA MET A 116 -8.58 -8.72 -7.12
C MET A 116 -7.39 -8.54 -8.06
N PHE A 117 -6.16 -8.46 -7.53
CA PHE A 117 -4.96 -8.34 -8.34
C PHE A 117 -4.78 -9.52 -9.30
N HIS A 118 -4.97 -10.75 -8.81
CA HIS A 118 -4.85 -11.95 -9.64
C HIS A 118 -5.95 -12.05 -10.70
N ALA A 119 -7.21 -11.74 -10.34
CA ALA A 119 -8.31 -11.70 -11.29
C ALA A 119 -8.13 -10.61 -12.34
N GLY A 120 -7.59 -9.45 -11.93
CA GLY A 120 -7.29 -8.30 -12.80
C GLY A 120 -6.29 -8.59 -13.92
N LYS A 121 -5.53 -9.69 -13.85
CA LYS A 121 -4.65 -10.13 -14.95
C LYS A 121 -5.44 -10.61 -16.17
N LYS A 122 -6.71 -10.95 -16.01
CA LYS A 122 -7.59 -11.50 -17.06
C LYS A 122 -8.87 -10.67 -17.27
N ASP A 123 -9.25 -9.83 -16.32
CA ASP A 123 -10.48 -9.05 -16.33
C ASP A 123 -10.20 -7.58 -16.01
N LEU A 124 -10.51 -6.69 -16.94
CA LEU A 124 -10.30 -5.24 -16.80
C LEU A 124 -11.13 -4.64 -15.66
N LYS A 125 -12.36 -5.13 -15.42
CA LYS A 125 -13.19 -4.63 -14.31
C LYS A 125 -12.59 -5.00 -12.96
N GLN A 126 -11.99 -6.19 -12.87
CA GLN A 126 -11.27 -6.60 -11.66
C GLN A 126 -9.97 -5.82 -11.48
N LYS A 127 -9.30 -5.48 -12.58
CA LYS A 127 -8.13 -4.59 -12.56
C LYS A 127 -8.51 -3.22 -12.02
N GLU A 128 -9.58 -2.60 -12.52
CA GLU A 128 -10.10 -1.32 -12.04
C GLU A 128 -10.42 -1.37 -10.55
N LYS A 129 -11.15 -2.41 -10.08
CA LYS A 129 -11.42 -2.62 -8.65
C LYS A 129 -10.14 -2.74 -7.82
N SER A 130 -9.14 -3.47 -8.30
CA SER A 130 -7.85 -3.59 -7.62
C SER A 130 -7.13 -2.24 -7.51
N VAL A 131 -7.20 -1.41 -8.56
CA VAL A 131 -6.59 -0.07 -8.54
C VAL A 131 -7.35 0.84 -7.59
N ALA A 132 -8.69 0.87 -7.66
CA ALA A 132 -9.52 1.63 -6.73
C ALA A 132 -9.25 1.23 -5.27
N PHE A 133 -9.13 -0.07 -4.97
CA PHE A 133 -8.81 -0.55 -3.62
C PHE A 133 -7.43 -0.06 -3.16
N SER A 134 -6.41 -0.15 -4.03
CA SER A 134 -5.08 0.37 -3.70
C SER A 134 -5.07 1.89 -3.52
N MET A 135 -5.87 2.65 -4.28
CA MET A 135 -5.98 4.10 -4.12
C MET A 135 -6.67 4.46 -2.80
N ALA A 136 -7.75 3.76 -2.45
CA ALA A 136 -8.42 3.95 -1.15
C ALA A 136 -7.46 3.69 0.02
N GLN A 137 -6.62 2.64 -0.06
CA GLN A 137 -5.57 2.40 0.93
C GLN A 137 -4.59 3.57 1.02
N ASN A 138 -4.12 4.09 -0.11
CA ASN A 138 -3.17 5.21 -0.12
C ASN A 138 -3.76 6.51 0.44
N ILE A 139 -5.04 6.78 0.19
CA ILE A 139 -5.74 7.96 0.72
C ILE A 139 -5.96 7.81 2.23
N VAL A 140 -6.61 6.73 2.65
CA VAL A 140 -7.07 6.56 4.04
C VAL A 140 -5.92 6.29 5.00
N LEU A 141 -4.87 5.61 4.54
CA LEU A 141 -3.74 5.19 5.37
C LEU A 141 -2.49 6.03 5.08
N SER A 142 -2.60 7.19 4.45
CA SER A 142 -1.45 7.99 3.99
C SER A 142 -0.43 8.25 5.11
N THR A 143 -0.92 8.59 6.31
CA THR A 143 -0.11 8.83 7.50
C THR A 143 0.58 7.55 7.97
N GLU A 144 -0.16 6.46 8.11
CA GLU A 144 0.37 5.17 8.55
C GLU A 144 1.33 4.54 7.54
N ILE A 145 1.12 4.78 6.23
CA ILE A 145 2.05 4.36 5.18
C ILE A 145 3.34 5.16 5.27
N GLN A 146 3.27 6.48 5.48
CA GLN A 146 4.46 7.32 5.65
C GLN A 146 5.28 6.88 6.86
N GLN A 147 4.64 6.67 8.02
CA GLN A 147 5.30 6.15 9.22
C GLN A 147 5.85 4.73 9.00
N GLY A 148 5.10 3.88 8.28
CA GLY A 148 5.52 2.54 7.90
C GLY A 148 6.75 2.55 7.01
N LEU A 149 6.83 3.50 6.07
CA LEU A 149 7.97 3.68 5.17
C LEU A 149 9.22 4.10 5.95
N GLU A 150 9.11 5.08 6.84
CA GLU A 150 10.20 5.51 7.73
C GLU A 150 10.70 4.34 8.59
N LYS A 151 9.77 3.61 9.22
CA LYS A 151 10.10 2.42 10.01
C LYS A 151 10.78 1.33 9.18
N PHE A 152 10.28 1.06 7.96
CA PHE A 152 10.85 0.05 7.10
C PHE A 152 12.27 0.42 6.62
N CYS A 153 12.51 1.70 6.32
CA CYS A 153 13.83 2.17 5.89
C CYS A 153 14.88 2.08 7.00
N ASN A 154 14.48 2.28 8.27
CA ASN A 154 15.39 2.04 9.40
C ASN A 154 15.94 0.60 9.44
N TYR A 155 15.19 -0.37 8.91
CA TYR A 155 15.62 -1.77 8.85
C TYR A 155 16.42 -2.13 7.61
N TYR A 156 16.31 -1.34 6.55
CA TYR A 156 16.98 -1.54 5.29
C TYR A 156 17.62 -0.22 4.85
N PRO A 157 18.76 0.16 5.43
CA PRO A 157 19.39 1.46 5.17
C PRO A 157 19.75 1.71 3.70
N GLU A 158 19.92 0.66 2.90
CA GLU A 158 20.06 0.79 1.45
C GLU A 158 18.84 1.41 0.75
N LEU A 159 17.64 1.28 1.36
CA LEU A 159 16.41 1.92 0.89
C LEU A 159 16.35 3.41 1.27
N HIS A 160 17.20 3.87 2.21
CA HIS A 160 17.40 5.30 2.49
C HIS A 160 18.09 6.05 1.35
N THR A 161 18.35 5.40 0.20
CA THR A 161 18.60 6.14 -1.03
C THR A 161 17.49 7.19 -1.19
N PRO A 162 17.78 8.51 -1.12
CA PRO A 162 16.75 9.55 -1.05
C PRO A 162 15.75 9.48 -2.20
N LYS A 163 16.11 8.80 -3.29
CA LYS A 163 15.28 8.58 -4.46
C LYS A 163 14.17 7.54 -4.25
N ILE A 164 14.37 6.42 -3.55
CA ILE A 164 13.32 5.37 -3.46
C ILE A 164 12.16 5.82 -2.56
N ILE A 165 12.47 6.32 -1.36
CA ILE A 165 11.46 6.89 -0.45
C ILE A 165 10.71 8.01 -1.17
N LYS A 166 11.45 8.93 -1.81
CA LYS A 166 10.85 10.03 -2.57
C LYS A 166 10.00 9.53 -3.73
N LEU A 167 10.39 8.47 -4.44
CA LEU A 167 9.58 7.87 -5.50
C LEU A 167 8.31 7.22 -4.95
N VAL A 168 8.36 6.54 -3.80
CA VAL A 168 7.16 6.03 -3.14
C VAL A 168 6.24 7.19 -2.77
N GLN A 169 6.78 8.24 -2.16
CA GLN A 169 6.02 9.43 -1.79
C GLN A 169 5.42 10.11 -3.02
N ASP A 170 6.22 10.44 -4.03
CA ASP A 170 5.81 11.16 -5.23
C ASP A 170 4.78 10.37 -6.06
N ARG A 171 4.91 9.04 -6.15
CA ARG A 171 4.01 8.20 -6.97
C ARG A 171 2.76 7.76 -6.23
N TYR A 172 2.81 7.58 -4.91
CA TYR A 172 1.77 6.86 -4.17
C TYR A 172 1.23 7.58 -2.93
N LEU A 173 1.83 8.66 -2.46
CA LEU A 173 1.36 9.38 -1.27
C LEU A 173 1.03 10.85 -1.55
N LYS A 174 1.96 11.62 -2.11
CA LYS A 174 1.75 13.04 -2.46
C LYS A 174 0.55 13.29 -3.37
N PRO A 175 0.23 12.43 -4.35
CA PRO A 175 -0.98 12.62 -5.13
C PRO A 175 -2.27 12.47 -4.32
N PHE A 176 -2.18 12.11 -3.03
CA PHE A 176 -3.28 11.79 -2.11
C PHE A 176 -3.28 12.64 -0.82
N THR A 177 -2.38 13.63 -0.71
CA THR A 177 -2.21 14.52 0.45
C THR A 177 -2.22 15.97 0.01
#